data_AF-X1MXR6-F1
#
_entry.id   AF-X1MXR6-F1
#
_cell.length_a   1.000
_cell.length_b   1.000
_cell.length_c   1.000
_cell.angle_alpha   90.00
_cell.angle_beta   90.00
_cell.angle_gamma   90.00
#
_symmetry.space_group_name_H-M   'P 1'
#
loop_
_entity.id
_entity.type
_entity.pdbx_description
1 polymer ?
#
loop_
_entity_poly.entity_id
_entity_poly.type
_entity_poly.pdbx_seq_one_letter_code
_entity_poly.pdbx_strand_id
1 'polypeptide(L)'
;MIGQILSLIPIQDFWQDSKRKFWKLLTVGIILSIVALSTIILSIIASPTKAFSATIYVPDSYPTIQAAVDAANIGDTIIVDPGTYTENVTVWKDHLTIRSKSGPEVTTIDGSLGEDYWTIFCNTNSTVSGFTIKMGGVGIYSAVSSPVIRDNIIVGSGDIGFDCSDSSIIITGNIIKGNDQIVERYLL
;
A
#
# COMPACT_ATOMS: atom_id res chain seq x y z
N MET A 1 18.05 92.97 -5.44
CA MET A 1 17.30 92.53 -4.24
C MET A 1 15.82 92.57 -4.57
N ILE A 2 15.04 91.62 -4.05
CA ILE A 2 13.68 91.19 -4.48
C ILE A 2 13.78 90.12 -5.59
N GLY A 3 13.42 88.86 -5.41
CA GLY A 3 12.78 88.20 -4.29
C GLY A 3 12.17 86.88 -4.78
N GLN A 4 12.89 85.79 -4.51
CA GLN A 4 12.40 84.45 -4.16
C GLN A 4 11.13 83.86 -4.82
N ILE A 5 11.38 82.71 -5.46
CA ILE A 5 10.61 81.45 -5.39
C ILE A 5 9.20 81.48 -6.02
N LEU A 6 9.16 81.20 -7.33
CA LEU A 6 7.98 80.60 -7.96
C LEU A 6 7.84 79.16 -7.44
N SER A 7 6.97 78.99 -6.44
CA SER A 7 6.63 77.73 -5.77
C SER A 7 5.79 76.78 -6.65
N LEU A 8 6.33 76.34 -7.79
CA LEU A 8 5.73 75.28 -8.64
C LEU A 8 6.00 73.85 -8.15
N ILE A 9 6.73 73.73 -7.05
CA ILE A 9 7.09 72.49 -6.35
C ILE A 9 5.85 71.61 -5.99
N PRO A 10 4.68 72.15 -5.54
CA PRO A 10 3.60 71.31 -5.00
C PRO A 10 2.95 70.37 -6.02
N ILE A 11 2.76 70.83 -7.26
CA ILE A 11 2.03 70.07 -8.28
C ILE A 11 2.93 68.98 -8.87
N GLN A 12 4.20 69.29 -9.15
CA GLN A 12 5.15 68.28 -9.65
C GLN A 12 5.38 67.17 -8.63
N ASP A 13 5.52 67.51 -7.34
CA ASP A 13 5.67 66.53 -6.26
C ASP A 13 4.42 65.65 -6.11
N PHE A 14 3.23 66.24 -6.25
CA PHE A 14 1.97 65.50 -6.23
C PHE A 14 1.86 64.47 -7.37
N TRP A 15 2.22 64.86 -8.60
CA TRP A 15 2.21 63.94 -9.75
C TRP A 15 3.26 62.84 -9.61
N GLN A 16 4.44 63.13 -9.06
CA GLN A 16 5.49 62.13 -8.83
C GLN A 16 5.12 61.16 -7.71
N ASP A 17 4.52 61.64 -6.61
CA ASP A 17 4.02 60.78 -5.53
C ASP A 17 2.88 59.88 -6.01
N SER A 18 1.94 60.44 -6.79
CA SER A 18 0.83 59.68 -7.37
C SER A 18 1.32 58.58 -8.32
N LYS A 19 2.29 58.88 -9.20
CA LYS A 19 2.93 57.87 -10.06
C LYS A 19 3.65 56.81 -9.24
N ARG A 20 4.42 57.20 -8.22
CA ARG A 20 5.14 56.28 -7.34
C ARG A 20 4.19 55.33 -6.59
N LYS A 21 3.08 55.85 -6.06
CA LYS A 21 2.03 55.04 -5.40
C LYS A 21 1.38 54.08 -6.39
N PHE A 22 1.04 54.56 -7.60
CA PHE A 22 0.47 53.73 -8.66
C PHE A 22 1.40 52.56 -9.04
N TRP A 23 2.68 52.84 -9.32
CA TRP A 23 3.65 51.79 -9.67
C TRP A 23 3.90 50.81 -8.53
N LYS A 24 3.89 51.26 -7.27
CA LYS A 24 3.97 50.37 -6.09
C LYS A 24 2.76 49.43 -5.98
N LEU A 25 1.55 49.94 -6.21
CA LEU A 25 0.33 49.12 -6.17
C LEU A 25 0.30 48.12 -7.34
N LEU A 26 0.74 48.53 -8.52
CA LEU A 26 0.83 47.67 -9.70
C LEU A 26 1.84 46.54 -9.49
N THR A 27 3.04 46.84 -8.97
CA THR A 27 4.06 45.80 -8.71
C THR A 27 3.62 44.83 -7.62
N VAL A 28 2.99 45.31 -6.54
CA VAL A 28 2.41 44.44 -5.50
C VAL A 28 1.31 43.55 -6.08
N GLY A 29 0.42 44.07 -6.92
CA GLY A 29 -0.62 43.28 -7.58
C GLY A 29 -0.06 42.18 -8.50
N ILE A 30 1.01 42.47 -9.24
CA ILE A 30 1.70 41.49 -10.09
C ILE A 30 2.34 40.39 -9.25
N ILE A 31 3.04 40.75 -8.16
CA ILE A 31 3.67 39.77 -7.25
C ILE A 31 2.62 38.86 -6.63
N LEU A 32 1.51 39.41 -6.14
CA LEU A 32 0.41 38.62 -5.56
C LEU A 32 -0.22 37.67 -6.59
N SER A 33 -0.34 38.09 -7.85
CA SER A 33 -0.87 37.24 -8.93
C SER A 33 0.09 36.10 -9.27
N ILE A 34 1.40 36.36 -9.33
CA ILE A 34 2.42 35.33 -9.57
C ILE A 34 2.46 34.31 -8.42
N VAL A 35 2.39 34.77 -7.17
CA VAL A 35 2.33 33.90 -5.98
C VAL A 35 1.05 33.05 -5.97
N ALA A 36 -0.10 33.62 -6.34
CA ALA A 36 -1.34 32.86 -6.44
C ALA A 36 -1.30 31.80 -7.55
N LEU A 37 -0.68 32.11 -8.70
CA LEU A 37 -0.53 31.14 -9.79
C LEU A 37 0.46 30.03 -9.44
N SER A 38 1.54 30.34 -8.72
CA SER A 38 2.53 29.32 -8.32
C SER A 38 1.98 28.34 -7.28
N THR A 39 1.14 28.78 -6.35
CA THR A 39 0.51 27.90 -5.36
C THR A 39 -0.55 26.98 -5.97
N ILE A 40 -1.29 27.46 -6.98
CA ILE A 40 -2.24 26.64 -7.74
C ILE A 40 -1.50 25.55 -8.52
N ILE A 41 -0.40 25.88 -9.18
CA ILE A 41 0.43 24.92 -9.92
C ILE A 41 1.00 23.85 -8.98
N LEU A 42 1.50 24.23 -7.80
CA LEU A 42 2.02 23.27 -6.82
C LEU A 42 0.95 22.28 -6.33
N SER A 43 -0.28 22.76 -6.17
CA SER A 43 -1.42 21.95 -5.70
C SER A 43 -1.88 20.93 -6.75
N ILE A 44 -1.73 21.25 -8.05
CA ILE A 44 -2.03 20.34 -9.15
C ILE A 44 -0.96 19.22 -9.24
N ILE A 45 0.31 19.54 -9.01
CA ILE A 45 1.40 18.55 -9.02
C ILE A 45 1.37 17.65 -7.78
N ALA A 46 0.93 18.17 -6.64
CA ALA A 46 0.85 17.43 -5.37
C ALA A 46 -0.42 16.58 -5.21
N SER A 47 -1.25 16.44 -6.26
CA SER A 47 -2.40 15.56 -6.19
C SER A 47 -1.92 14.12 -6.01
N PRO A 48 -2.30 13.41 -4.93
CA PRO A 48 -1.99 12.00 -4.80
C PRO A 48 -2.66 11.29 -5.97
N THR A 49 -1.85 10.74 -6.89
CA THR A 49 -2.34 9.78 -7.86
C THR A 49 -3.02 8.69 -7.05
N LYS A 50 -4.31 8.44 -7.27
CA LYS A 50 -4.93 7.19 -6.81
C LYS A 50 -4.03 6.08 -7.33
N ALA A 51 -3.28 5.44 -6.44
CA ALA A 51 -2.51 4.26 -6.81
C ALA A 51 -3.54 3.25 -7.33
N PHE A 52 -3.47 2.97 -8.62
CA PHE A 52 -4.26 1.91 -9.19
C PHE A 52 -3.68 0.61 -8.63
N SER A 53 -4.52 -0.20 -7.98
CA SER A 53 -4.13 -1.55 -7.55
C SER A 53 -3.66 -2.31 -8.78
N ALA A 54 -2.37 -2.59 -8.84
CA ALA A 54 -1.78 -3.34 -9.94
C ALA A 54 -2.13 -4.83 -9.77
N THR A 55 -2.23 -5.53 -10.90
CA THR A 55 -2.31 -6.99 -10.92
C THR A 55 -0.96 -7.56 -11.31
N ILE A 56 -0.39 -8.38 -10.44
CA ILE A 56 0.90 -9.05 -10.60
C ILE A 56 0.62 -10.53 -10.84
N TYR A 57 1.27 -11.13 -11.84
CA TYR A 57 1.09 -12.54 -12.16
C TYR A 57 2.32 -13.36 -11.77
N VAL A 58 2.10 -14.51 -11.16
CA VAL A 58 3.15 -15.49 -10.82
C VAL A 58 2.85 -16.78 -11.60
N PRO A 59 3.82 -17.33 -12.38
CA PRO A 59 5.23 -16.95 -12.42
C PRO A 59 5.59 -15.86 -13.47
N ASP A 60 4.63 -15.38 -14.26
CA ASP A 60 4.90 -14.54 -15.45
C ASP A 60 5.66 -13.23 -15.14
N SER A 61 5.32 -12.54 -14.06
CA SER A 61 5.97 -11.29 -13.62
C SER A 61 7.13 -11.55 -12.67
N TYR A 62 6.98 -12.54 -11.78
CA TYR A 62 7.98 -12.94 -10.79
C TYR A 62 7.97 -14.46 -10.65
N PRO A 63 9.14 -15.11 -10.52
CA PRO A 63 9.23 -16.56 -10.48
C PRO A 63 8.64 -17.20 -9.21
N THR A 64 8.51 -16.44 -8.12
CA THR A 64 7.99 -16.91 -6.83
C THR A 64 6.92 -15.97 -6.28
N ILE A 65 6.09 -16.48 -5.37
CA ILE A 65 5.05 -15.71 -4.70
C ILE A 65 5.70 -14.65 -3.80
N GLN A 66 6.75 -15.00 -3.06
CA GLN A 66 7.46 -14.05 -2.20
C GLN A 66 8.05 -12.88 -3.00
N ALA A 67 8.67 -13.14 -4.16
CA ALA A 67 9.20 -12.07 -5.00
C ALA A 67 8.09 -11.11 -5.50
N ALA A 68 6.91 -11.63 -5.79
CA ALA A 68 5.76 -10.80 -6.12
C ALA A 68 5.26 -9.97 -4.92
N VAL A 69 5.21 -10.57 -3.73
CA VAL A 69 4.88 -9.86 -2.48
C VAL A 69 5.88 -8.73 -2.21
N ASP A 70 7.17 -8.99 -2.39
CA ASP A 70 8.24 -8.02 -2.18
C ASP A 70 8.19 -6.86 -3.18
N ALA A 71 7.69 -7.09 -4.39
CA ALA A 71 7.52 -6.05 -5.41
C ALA A 71 6.18 -5.30 -5.35
N ALA A 72 5.13 -5.90 -4.79
CA ALA A 72 3.78 -5.32 -4.76
C ALA A 72 3.70 -3.97 -4.03
N ASN A 73 2.70 -3.14 -4.34
CA ASN A 73 2.33 -1.99 -3.52
C ASN A 73 1.11 -2.32 -2.66
N ILE A 74 0.86 -1.49 -1.64
CA ILE A 74 -0.35 -1.59 -0.81
C ILE A 74 -1.59 -1.63 -1.71
N GLY A 75 -2.47 -2.60 -1.48
CA GLY A 75 -3.70 -2.78 -2.25
C GLY A 75 -3.56 -3.60 -3.54
N ASP A 76 -2.36 -4.00 -3.96
CA ASP A 76 -2.17 -4.77 -5.19
C ASP A 76 -2.75 -6.19 -5.11
N THR A 77 -3.03 -6.77 -6.28
CA THR A 77 -3.50 -8.15 -6.42
C THR A 77 -2.43 -9.02 -7.05
N ILE A 78 -2.04 -10.09 -6.38
CA ILE A 78 -1.15 -11.14 -6.88
C ILE A 78 -2.00 -12.33 -7.31
N ILE A 79 -1.98 -12.65 -8.60
CA ILE A 79 -2.65 -13.81 -9.19
C ILE A 79 -1.60 -14.89 -9.46
N VAL A 80 -1.81 -16.06 -8.86
CA VAL A 80 -0.88 -17.18 -8.96
C VAL A 80 -1.45 -18.25 -9.88
N ASP A 81 -0.75 -18.55 -10.97
CA ASP A 81 -1.09 -19.62 -11.90
C ASP A 81 -0.95 -21.01 -11.26
N PRO A 82 -1.64 -22.04 -11.79
CA PRO A 82 -1.50 -23.43 -11.35
C PRO A 82 -0.04 -23.89 -11.28
N GLY A 83 0.30 -24.61 -10.23
CA GLY A 83 1.67 -25.05 -9.97
C GLY A 83 1.93 -25.35 -8.50
N THR A 84 3.11 -25.90 -8.22
CA THR A 84 3.63 -26.08 -6.86
C THR A 84 4.77 -25.09 -6.65
N TYR A 85 4.60 -24.24 -5.65
CA TYR A 85 5.55 -23.21 -5.25
C TYR A 85 6.16 -23.64 -3.92
N THR A 86 7.39 -24.13 -3.97
CA THR A 86 8.12 -24.58 -2.77
C THR A 86 8.82 -23.38 -2.16
N GLU A 87 8.14 -22.71 -1.23
CA GLU A 87 8.57 -21.48 -0.58
C GLU A 87 7.79 -21.23 0.72
N ASN A 88 8.34 -20.38 1.58
CA ASN A 88 7.64 -19.77 2.71
C ASN A 88 7.26 -18.33 2.32
N VAL A 89 6.03 -17.90 2.65
CA VAL A 89 5.51 -16.59 2.22
C VAL A 89 5.24 -15.68 3.42
N THR A 90 5.89 -14.53 3.46
CA THR A 90 5.70 -13.48 4.47
C THR A 90 5.01 -12.26 3.86
N VAL A 91 3.79 -11.98 4.32
CA VAL A 91 2.93 -10.88 3.84
C VAL A 91 2.99 -9.70 4.81
N TRP A 92 3.82 -8.72 4.46
CA TRP A 92 4.10 -7.53 5.28
C TRP A 92 3.47 -6.23 4.77
N LYS A 93 2.90 -6.22 3.56
CA LYS A 93 2.19 -5.07 2.99
C LYS A 93 0.70 -5.19 3.23
N ASP A 94 0.07 -4.08 3.60
CA ASP A 94 -1.35 -4.08 3.92
C ASP A 94 -2.23 -4.17 2.67
N HIS A 95 -3.41 -4.75 2.84
CA HIS A 95 -4.45 -4.88 1.83
C HIS A 95 -4.04 -5.57 0.52
N LEU A 96 -3.01 -6.43 0.55
CA LEU A 96 -2.71 -7.27 -0.61
C LEU A 96 -3.82 -8.31 -0.82
N THR A 97 -4.10 -8.62 -2.09
CA THR A 97 -4.91 -9.80 -2.44
C THR A 97 -4.03 -10.83 -3.10
N ILE A 98 -3.73 -11.92 -2.41
CA ILE A 98 -2.96 -13.05 -2.94
C ILE A 98 -3.94 -14.18 -3.21
N ARG A 99 -4.10 -14.57 -4.48
CA ARG A 99 -5.06 -15.60 -4.85
C ARG A 99 -4.56 -16.54 -5.93
N SER A 100 -4.94 -17.80 -5.83
CA SER A 100 -4.86 -18.71 -6.97
C SER A 100 -5.78 -18.25 -8.10
N LYS A 101 -5.32 -18.41 -9.32
CA LYS A 101 -6.11 -18.23 -10.53
C LYS A 101 -7.15 -19.33 -10.73
N SER A 102 -6.83 -20.57 -10.34
CA SER A 102 -7.62 -21.77 -10.68
C SER A 102 -8.04 -22.61 -9.46
N GLY A 103 -7.80 -22.12 -8.25
CA GLY A 103 -8.24 -22.73 -7.01
C GLY A 103 -7.25 -23.70 -6.39
N PRO A 104 -7.59 -24.22 -5.19
CA PRO A 104 -6.65 -24.92 -4.32
C PRO A 104 -6.26 -26.30 -4.87
N GLU A 105 -7.11 -26.92 -5.69
CA GLU A 105 -6.87 -28.25 -6.28
C GLU A 105 -5.65 -28.30 -7.21
N VAL A 106 -5.22 -27.16 -7.74
CA VAL A 106 -4.13 -27.08 -8.74
C VAL A 106 -3.05 -26.06 -8.42
N THR A 107 -3.17 -25.32 -7.31
CA THR A 107 -2.17 -24.34 -6.88
C THR A 107 -1.75 -24.64 -5.45
N THR A 108 -0.51 -25.06 -5.27
CA THR A 108 0.05 -25.47 -3.99
C THR A 108 1.18 -24.54 -3.55
N ILE A 109 1.14 -24.11 -2.28
CA ILE A 109 2.26 -23.50 -1.57
C ILE A 109 2.81 -24.57 -0.63
N ASP A 110 4.07 -24.95 -0.85
CA ASP A 110 4.75 -26.04 -0.16
C ASP A 110 5.87 -25.49 0.73
N GLY A 111 5.60 -25.43 2.04
CA GLY A 111 6.51 -24.86 3.04
C GLY A 111 7.69 -25.76 3.42
N SER A 112 7.96 -26.81 2.64
CA SER A 112 8.96 -27.83 2.96
C SER A 112 10.42 -27.37 2.89
N LEU A 113 10.70 -26.11 2.52
CA LEU A 113 12.07 -25.57 2.55
C LEU A 113 12.63 -25.52 3.98
N GLY A 114 11.75 -25.38 4.98
CA GLY A 114 12.15 -25.32 6.39
C GLY A 114 12.92 -24.04 6.75
N GLU A 115 12.83 -23.00 5.92
CA GLU A 115 13.43 -21.68 6.22
C GLU A 115 12.68 -20.98 7.36
N ASP A 116 11.35 -21.16 7.41
CA ASP A 116 10.48 -20.68 8.47
C ASP A 116 9.65 -21.82 9.06
N TYR A 117 9.18 -21.60 10.30
CA TYR A 117 8.28 -22.54 10.97
C TYR A 117 6.87 -22.54 10.35
N TRP A 118 6.42 -21.45 9.74
CA TRP A 118 5.12 -21.34 9.05
C TRP A 118 5.27 -21.44 7.52
N THR A 119 4.24 -21.92 6.82
CA THR A 119 4.20 -21.82 5.34
C THR A 119 3.81 -20.41 4.90
N ILE A 120 2.82 -19.80 5.56
CA ILE A 120 2.42 -18.41 5.34
C ILE A 120 2.40 -17.67 6.66
N PHE A 121 3.10 -16.53 6.72
CA PHE A 121 2.93 -15.54 7.77
C PHE A 121 2.19 -14.32 7.21
N CYS A 122 1.02 -14.04 7.75
CA CYS A 122 0.19 -12.93 7.32
C CYS A 122 -0.19 -12.07 8.51
N ASN A 123 0.56 -10.98 8.71
CA ASN A 123 0.33 -10.03 9.81
C ASN A 123 -0.17 -8.67 9.30
N THR A 124 -1.07 -8.70 8.33
CA THR A 124 -1.68 -7.54 7.67
C THR A 124 -3.17 -7.81 7.38
N ASN A 125 -3.94 -6.79 7.02
CA ASN A 125 -5.34 -6.91 6.58
C ASN A 125 -5.42 -7.33 5.09
N SER A 126 -4.61 -8.33 4.74
CA SER A 126 -4.51 -8.91 3.40
C SER A 126 -5.44 -10.10 3.24
N THR A 127 -5.69 -10.49 1.98
CA THR A 127 -6.48 -11.67 1.64
C THR A 127 -5.57 -12.75 1.07
N VAL A 128 -5.69 -13.97 1.59
CA VAL A 128 -5.04 -15.17 1.04
C VAL A 128 -6.13 -16.18 0.67
N SER A 129 -6.19 -16.58 -0.61
CA SER A 129 -7.28 -17.42 -1.07
C SER A 129 -6.99 -18.40 -2.20
N GLY A 130 -7.66 -19.55 -2.17
CA GLY A 130 -7.65 -20.52 -3.26
C GLY A 130 -6.39 -21.38 -3.33
N PHE A 131 -5.65 -21.58 -2.24
CA PHE A 131 -4.42 -22.38 -2.24
C PHE A 131 -4.58 -23.71 -1.50
N THR A 132 -3.89 -24.74 -1.97
CA THR A 132 -3.45 -25.81 -1.06
C THR A 132 -2.18 -25.36 -0.36
N ILE A 133 -2.13 -25.46 0.97
CA ILE A 133 -1.01 -25.03 1.81
C ILE A 133 -0.57 -26.24 2.63
N LYS A 134 0.71 -26.61 2.58
CA LYS A 134 1.20 -27.83 3.22
C LYS A 134 2.66 -27.77 3.66
N MET A 135 3.05 -28.72 4.50
CA MET A 135 4.42 -29.11 4.83
C MET A 135 5.30 -28.06 5.56
N GLY A 136 4.72 -26.97 6.07
CA GLY A 136 5.33 -26.16 7.15
C GLY A 136 5.01 -26.73 8.55
N GLY A 137 5.70 -26.26 9.59
CA GLY A 137 5.32 -26.54 10.99
C GLY A 137 3.92 -25.99 11.29
N VAL A 138 3.69 -24.73 10.95
CA VAL A 138 2.37 -24.10 10.90
C VAL A 138 1.94 -23.87 9.45
N GLY A 139 0.68 -24.13 9.12
CA GLY A 139 0.15 -23.84 7.78
C GLY A 139 0.08 -22.32 7.53
N ILE A 140 -0.73 -21.62 8.31
CA ILE A 140 -0.80 -20.15 8.29
C ILE A 140 -0.70 -19.62 9.72
N TYR A 141 0.16 -18.63 9.91
CA TYR A 141 0.34 -17.91 11.17
C TYR A 141 -0.08 -16.43 11.03
N SER A 142 -0.86 -15.90 11.98
CA SER A 142 -1.22 -14.48 12.06
C SER A 142 -1.27 -14.00 13.51
N ALA A 143 -0.50 -12.95 13.84
CA ALA A 143 -0.25 -12.61 15.24
C ALA A 143 -1.09 -11.45 15.80
N VAL A 144 -1.35 -10.40 15.02
CA VAL A 144 -1.99 -9.14 15.51
C VAL A 144 -2.86 -8.44 14.46
N SER A 145 -3.19 -9.12 13.37
CA SER A 145 -3.89 -8.53 12.22
C SER A 145 -5.16 -9.28 11.87
N SER A 146 -6.06 -8.70 11.08
CA SER A 146 -7.33 -9.35 10.70
C SER A 146 -7.35 -9.72 9.21
N PRO A 147 -6.48 -10.63 8.72
CA PRO A 147 -6.53 -11.07 7.34
C PRO A 147 -7.82 -11.83 7.03
N VAL A 148 -8.15 -11.84 5.74
CA VAL A 148 -9.22 -12.69 5.20
C VAL A 148 -8.59 -13.93 4.60
N ILE A 149 -8.79 -15.06 5.25
CA ILE A 149 -8.27 -16.34 4.82
C ILE A 149 -9.45 -17.16 4.32
N ARG A 150 -9.50 -17.47 3.02
CA ARG A 150 -10.67 -18.15 2.44
C ARG A 150 -10.38 -19.10 1.31
N ASP A 151 -11.23 -20.10 1.19
CA ASP A 151 -11.21 -21.05 0.06
C ASP A 151 -9.86 -21.80 -0.09
N ASN A 152 -9.13 -21.99 1.01
CA ASN A 152 -7.85 -22.72 1.03
C ASN A 152 -8.02 -24.14 1.57
N ILE A 153 -7.11 -25.04 1.18
CA ILE A 153 -6.95 -26.38 1.76
C ILE A 153 -5.64 -26.39 2.55
N ILE A 154 -5.70 -26.44 3.88
CA ILE A 154 -4.51 -26.47 4.74
C ILE A 154 -4.31 -27.90 5.25
N VAL A 155 -3.22 -28.54 4.84
CA VAL A 155 -3.01 -29.98 5.02
C VAL A 155 -1.56 -30.37 5.25
N GLY A 156 -1.32 -31.35 6.12
CA GLY A 156 0.01 -31.93 6.31
C GLY A 156 1.03 -30.94 6.88
N SER A 157 0.57 -29.96 7.65
CA SER A 157 1.42 -29.15 8.53
C SER A 157 1.84 -29.98 9.74
N GLY A 158 3.12 -29.87 10.10
CA GLY A 158 3.75 -30.71 11.14
C GLY A 158 3.31 -30.39 12.57
N ASP A 159 2.59 -29.29 12.79
CA ASP A 159 2.08 -28.88 14.09
C ASP A 159 0.65 -28.34 13.96
N ILE A 160 0.48 -27.05 13.64
CA ILE A 160 -0.83 -26.39 13.62
C ILE A 160 -1.23 -26.04 12.19
N GLY A 161 -2.45 -26.38 11.77
CA GLY A 161 -2.97 -25.94 10.46
C GLY A 161 -3.10 -24.42 10.38
N PHE A 162 -3.72 -23.81 11.39
CA PHE A 162 -3.91 -22.36 11.46
C PHE A 162 -3.70 -21.84 12.88
N ASP A 163 -2.72 -20.96 13.10
CA ASP A 163 -2.45 -20.34 14.41
C ASP A 163 -2.71 -18.83 14.35
N CYS A 164 -3.50 -18.35 15.32
CA CYS A 164 -3.91 -16.97 15.44
C CYS A 164 -3.91 -16.48 16.89
N SER A 165 -3.16 -15.42 17.17
CA SER A 165 -3.28 -14.62 18.39
C SER A 165 -4.02 -13.30 18.11
N ASP A 166 -4.82 -12.81 19.06
CA ASP A 166 -5.35 -11.43 19.14
C ASP A 166 -5.83 -10.77 17.84
N SER A 167 -6.82 -11.36 17.16
CA SER A 167 -7.43 -10.75 15.97
C SER A 167 -8.90 -11.09 15.69
N SER A 168 -9.51 -10.28 14.82
CA SER A 168 -10.85 -10.46 14.23
C SER A 168 -10.76 -11.07 12.83
N ILE A 169 -9.98 -12.15 12.68
CA ILE A 169 -9.81 -12.85 11.40
C ILE A 169 -11.14 -13.38 10.86
N ILE A 170 -11.29 -13.30 9.53
CA ILE A 170 -12.37 -13.99 8.80
C ILE A 170 -11.77 -15.24 8.15
N ILE A 171 -12.08 -16.42 8.71
CA ILE A 171 -11.79 -17.74 8.13
C ILE A 171 -13.07 -18.29 7.52
N THR A 172 -13.16 -18.38 6.19
CA THR A 172 -14.37 -18.88 5.54
C THR A 172 -14.05 -19.79 4.35
N GLY A 173 -14.82 -20.86 4.16
CA GLY A 173 -14.61 -21.78 3.03
C GLY A 173 -13.29 -22.56 3.03
N ASN A 174 -12.51 -22.55 4.13
CA ASN A 174 -11.27 -23.31 4.21
C ASN A 174 -11.51 -24.76 4.66
N ILE A 175 -10.70 -25.69 4.17
CA ILE A 175 -10.64 -27.09 4.60
C ILE A 175 -9.31 -27.30 5.33
N ILE A 176 -9.34 -27.54 6.64
CA ILE A 176 -8.15 -27.80 7.44
C ILE A 176 -8.18 -29.27 7.86
N LYS A 177 -7.23 -30.08 7.37
CA LYS A 177 -7.23 -31.55 7.57
C LYS A 177 -5.83 -32.12 7.66
N GLY A 178 -5.63 -33.22 8.39
CA GLY A 178 -4.36 -33.95 8.41
C GLY A 178 -3.17 -33.12 8.92
N ASN A 179 -3.43 -32.22 9.88
CA ASN A 179 -2.43 -31.50 10.67
C ASN A 179 -2.52 -32.04 12.11
N ASP A 180 -1.43 -31.96 12.88
CA ASP A 180 -1.41 -32.46 14.27
C ASP A 180 -2.41 -31.71 15.17
N GLN A 181 -2.58 -30.41 14.93
CA GLN A 181 -3.63 -29.55 15.46
C GLN A 181 -4.31 -28.74 14.35
N ILE A 182 -5.61 -28.43 14.52
CA ILE A 182 -6.41 -27.74 13.49
C ILE A 182 -6.33 -26.22 13.64
N VAL A 183 -6.68 -25.68 14.81
CA VAL A 183 -6.63 -24.25 15.12
C VAL A 183 -6.22 -24.02 16.57
N GLU A 184 -5.25 -23.16 16.81
CA GLU A 184 -4.94 -22.62 18.14
C GLU A 184 -5.27 -21.12 18.20
N ARG A 185 -5.97 -20.67 19.26
CA ARG A 185 -6.40 -19.28 19.44
C ARG A 185 -6.02 -18.79 20.83
N TYR A 186 -5.08 -17.86 20.91
CA TYR A 186 -4.75 -17.15 22.14
C TYR A 186 -5.63 -15.90 22.24
N LEU A 187 -6.54 -15.90 23.21
CA LEU A 187 -7.27 -14.71 23.66
C LEU A 187 -6.51 -14.18 24.89
N LEU A 188 -5.79 -13.06 24.76
CA LEU A 188 -5.22 -12.36 25.92
C LEU A 188 -6.10 -11.19 26.35
#